data_AF-A0A3B6SPH6-F1
#
_entry.id   AF-A0A3B6SPH6-F1
#
_cell.length_a   1.000
_cell.length_b   1.000
_cell.length_c   1.000
_cell.angle_alpha   90.00
_cell.angle_beta   90.00
_cell.angle_gamma   90.00
#
_symmetry.space_group_name_H-M   'P 1'
#
loop_
_entity.id
_entity.type
_entity.pdbx_description
1 polymer ?
#
loop_
_entity_poly.entity_id
_entity_poly.type
_entity_poly.pdbx_seq_one_letter_code
_entity_poly.pdbx_strand_id
1 'polypeptide(L)'
;MAAMATTASSLLKPSFSGVRLPAAARTPSCVATPRAGAICNSISSSTPPYDLNAFKFSPIKESIVSREMTRRYMTDMITYADTDVVIVGAGSAGLSCAYELSKDPSISIAIIEQSVSPGGGAWLGGQLFSAMVVRKPAHLFLDELNIEYDEQEDYVVIKHAALFTSTVMSRLLARPNVKLFNAVAVEDLIVKEDRVAGVVTNWALVSMNHDTQSCMDPNVMEAKVVVSSCGHDGPFGATGVKRLQDIGMIQAVPGMKALDMNTAEDAIVRLTREVVPGMIVTGMEVAEIDGAPRMGPTFGAMMISGQKAAHLALKALGRPNGIDGTLKNVTPALHPEMILAATNNGDIVDA
;
A
#
# COMPACT_ATOMS: atom_id res chain seq x y z
N MET A 1 -32.58 -58.79 -50.49
CA MET A 1 -32.57 -57.74 -49.45
C MET A 1 -31.14 -57.60 -48.97
N ALA A 2 -30.46 -56.53 -49.34
CA ALA A 2 -29.03 -56.35 -49.11
C ALA A 2 -28.78 -55.07 -48.31
N ALA A 3 -27.92 -55.21 -47.29
CA ALA A 3 -26.99 -54.27 -46.68
C ALA A 3 -27.41 -52.79 -46.48
N MET A 4 -27.26 -52.31 -45.23
CA MET A 4 -26.50 -51.08 -44.98
C MET A 4 -25.77 -51.15 -43.64
N ALA A 5 -24.54 -50.65 -43.70
CA ALA A 5 -23.46 -50.82 -42.76
C ALA A 5 -23.33 -49.62 -41.80
N THR A 6 -22.57 -49.90 -40.75
CA THR A 6 -22.07 -49.05 -39.68
C THR A 6 -21.36 -47.77 -40.15
N THR A 7 -21.56 -46.67 -39.41
CA THR A 7 -20.61 -45.53 -39.38
C THR A 7 -20.35 -45.11 -37.93
N ALA A 8 -19.21 -45.56 -37.40
CA ALA A 8 -18.60 -44.99 -36.20
C ALA A 8 -17.63 -43.88 -36.67
N SER A 9 -17.92 -42.64 -36.31
CA SER A 9 -17.03 -41.50 -36.55
C SER A 9 -15.89 -41.54 -35.53
N SER A 10 -14.70 -41.84 -36.02
CA SER A 10 -13.43 -41.62 -35.33
C SER A 10 -12.77 -40.36 -35.90
N LEU A 11 -11.99 -39.67 -35.06
CA LEU A 11 -11.04 -38.56 -35.34
C LEU A 11 -11.42 -37.21 -34.70
N LEU A 12 -11.28 -37.13 -33.38
CA LEU A 12 -10.84 -35.89 -32.72
C LEU A 12 -9.31 -35.96 -32.57
N LYS A 13 -8.60 -35.22 -33.43
CA LYS A 13 -7.20 -34.82 -33.22
C LYS A 13 -7.19 -33.29 -33.08
N PRO A 14 -6.67 -32.70 -31.99
CA PRO A 14 -6.38 -31.28 -31.98
C PRO A 14 -5.05 -31.07 -32.72
N SER A 15 -5.10 -30.40 -33.87
CA SER A 15 -3.91 -29.89 -34.54
C SER A 15 -3.49 -28.59 -33.86
N PHE A 16 -2.75 -28.67 -32.75
CA PHE A 16 -1.89 -27.57 -32.33
C PHE A 16 -0.61 -27.63 -33.17
N SER A 17 -0.66 -27.06 -34.37
CA SER A 17 0.52 -26.70 -35.13
C SER A 17 1.17 -25.50 -34.43
N GLY A 18 2.34 -25.74 -33.83
CA GLY A 18 3.15 -24.73 -33.18
C GLY A 18 3.56 -23.62 -34.15
N VAL A 19 2.85 -22.50 -34.09
CA VAL A 19 3.33 -21.24 -34.65
C VAL A 19 4.22 -20.59 -33.58
N ARG A 20 5.52 -20.60 -33.83
CA ARG A 20 6.50 -19.82 -33.08
C ARG A 20 6.11 -18.34 -33.23
N LEU A 21 5.64 -17.71 -32.16
CA LEU A 21 5.48 -16.25 -32.12
C LEU A 21 6.85 -15.61 -32.38
N PRO A 22 6.94 -14.60 -33.27
CA PRO A 22 8.21 -13.89 -33.45
C PRO A 22 8.56 -13.20 -32.13
N ALA A 23 9.81 -13.41 -31.69
CA ALA A 23 10.37 -12.69 -30.55
C ALA A 23 10.21 -11.19 -30.81
N ALA A 24 9.47 -10.50 -29.94
CA ALA A 24 9.38 -9.05 -29.99
C ALA A 24 10.80 -8.49 -29.88
N ALA A 25 11.21 -7.71 -30.89
CA ALA A 25 12.45 -6.96 -30.84
C ALA A 25 12.41 -6.06 -29.61
N ARG A 26 13.29 -6.32 -28.64
CA ARG A 26 13.49 -5.46 -27.47
C ARG A 26 13.99 -4.11 -27.98
N THR A 27 13.11 -3.12 -28.01
CA THR A 27 13.53 -1.72 -28.05
C THR A 27 14.29 -1.42 -26.75
N PRO A 28 15.41 -0.69 -26.81
CA PRO A 28 16.15 -0.35 -25.60
C PRO A 28 15.25 0.51 -24.71
N SER A 29 15.05 0.09 -23.46
CA SER A 29 14.42 0.92 -22.45
C SER A 29 15.26 2.18 -22.31
N CYS A 30 14.65 3.34 -22.54
CA CYS A 30 15.24 4.62 -22.20
C CYS A 30 15.61 4.58 -20.70
N VAL A 31 16.91 4.65 -20.43
CA VAL A 31 17.46 4.79 -19.08
C VAL A 31 16.98 6.14 -18.56
N ALA A 32 16.04 6.13 -17.61
CA ALA A 32 15.71 7.32 -16.86
C ALA A 32 16.92 7.66 -15.97
N THR A 33 17.58 8.78 -16.26
CA THR A 33 18.61 9.34 -15.40
C THR A 33 17.94 9.96 -14.18
N PRO A 34 18.37 9.66 -12.95
CA PRO A 34 17.83 10.34 -11.77
C PRO A 34 18.44 11.73 -11.72
N ARG A 35 17.67 12.76 -12.12
CA ARG A 35 18.00 14.14 -11.77
C ARG A 35 17.59 14.36 -10.32
N ALA A 36 18.57 14.33 -9.41
CA ALA A 36 18.47 15.03 -8.14
C ALA A 36 18.35 16.52 -8.45
N GLY A 37 17.14 17.06 -8.32
CA GLY A 37 16.84 18.45 -8.62
C GLY A 37 16.49 19.20 -7.35
N ALA A 38 17.44 20.01 -6.86
CA ALA A 38 17.08 21.20 -6.10
C ALA A 38 16.16 22.07 -6.98
N ILE A 39 15.08 22.61 -6.41
CA ILE A 39 14.12 23.45 -7.13
C ILE A 39 14.81 24.78 -7.47
N CYS A 40 15.48 24.83 -8.62
CA CYS A 40 15.97 26.07 -9.20
C CYS A 40 14.80 26.78 -9.90
N ASN A 41 14.34 27.89 -9.33
CA ASN A 41 13.38 28.81 -9.97
C ASN A 41 14.05 29.63 -11.10
N SER A 42 14.76 28.98 -12.01
CA SER A 42 15.13 29.60 -13.28
C SER A 42 14.01 29.32 -14.27
N ILE A 43 13.29 30.37 -14.68
CA ILE A 43 12.41 30.33 -15.85
C ILE A 43 13.32 30.12 -17.07
N SER A 44 13.70 28.88 -17.35
CA SER A 44 14.21 28.53 -18.66
C SER A 44 13.02 28.59 -19.59
N SER A 45 12.89 29.69 -20.34
CA SER A 45 11.91 29.85 -21.42
C SER A 45 12.28 28.95 -22.61
N SER A 46 12.47 27.65 -22.37
CA SER A 46 12.55 26.67 -23.44
C SER A 46 11.15 26.59 -24.03
N THR A 47 10.97 27.11 -25.23
CA THR A 47 9.77 26.88 -26.01
C THR A 47 9.49 25.38 -26.01
N PRO A 48 8.27 24.93 -25.65
CA PRO A 48 7.96 23.51 -25.67
C PRO A 48 8.21 22.96 -27.08
N PRO A 49 8.62 21.68 -27.22
CA PRO A 49 8.93 21.07 -28.52
C PRO A 49 7.68 20.86 -29.40
N TYR A 50 6.55 21.45 -29.02
CA TYR A 50 5.27 21.42 -29.71
C TYR A 50 4.67 22.83 -29.70
N ASP A 51 3.98 23.18 -30.78
CA ASP A 51 3.21 24.42 -30.87
C ASP A 51 1.83 24.20 -30.27
N LEU A 52 1.48 24.95 -29.22
CA LEU A 52 0.16 24.90 -28.60
C LEU A 52 -0.96 25.38 -29.54
N ASN A 53 -0.65 26.24 -30.52
CA ASN A 53 -1.62 26.71 -31.51
C ASN A 53 -1.79 25.73 -32.68
N ALA A 54 -0.86 24.80 -32.86
CA ALA A 54 -0.88 23.80 -33.94
C ALA A 54 -0.72 22.36 -33.42
N PHE A 55 -1.12 22.12 -32.16
CA PHE A 55 -0.92 20.83 -31.51
C PHE A 55 -1.81 19.74 -32.11
N LYS A 56 -1.24 18.57 -32.37
CA LYS A 56 -1.99 17.40 -32.83
C LYS A 56 -1.43 16.12 -32.24
N PHE A 57 -2.29 15.35 -31.57
CA PHE A 57 -1.94 13.99 -31.14
C PHE A 57 -1.80 13.05 -32.33
N SER A 58 -0.97 12.02 -32.19
CA SER A 58 -0.93 10.91 -33.14
C SER A 58 -2.28 10.17 -33.16
N PRO A 59 -2.71 9.62 -34.31
CA PRO A 59 -3.94 8.83 -34.39
C PRO A 59 -3.90 7.59 -33.48
N ILE A 60 -5.04 7.23 -32.90
CA ILE A 60 -5.21 6.02 -32.07
C ILE A 60 -6.60 5.40 -32.30
N LYS A 61 -6.77 4.13 -31.91
CA LYS A 61 -8.07 3.43 -31.90
C LYS A 61 -8.50 3.14 -30.46
N GLU A 62 -9.79 3.24 -30.18
CA GLU A 62 -10.39 3.00 -28.87
C GLU A 62 -10.08 1.58 -28.36
N SER A 63 -10.14 0.58 -29.25
CA SER A 63 -9.82 -0.81 -28.91
C SER A 63 -8.36 -1.03 -28.49
N ILE A 64 -7.42 -0.19 -28.93
CA ILE A 64 -6.02 -0.25 -28.48
C ILE A 64 -5.95 0.19 -27.02
N VAL A 65 -6.61 1.28 -26.67
CA VAL A 65 -6.66 1.80 -25.28
C VAL A 65 -7.29 0.79 -24.34
N SER A 66 -8.43 0.19 -24.71
CA SER A 66 -9.08 -0.87 -23.93
C SER A 66 -8.14 -2.06 -23.69
N ARG A 67 -7.49 -2.57 -24.75
CA ARG A 67 -6.55 -3.70 -24.64
C ARG A 67 -5.32 -3.38 -23.79
N GLU A 68 -4.78 -2.16 -23.87
CA GLU A 68 -3.64 -1.76 -23.04
C GLU A 68 -3.98 -1.78 -21.56
N MET A 69 -5.11 -1.21 -21.17
CA MET A 69 -5.55 -1.20 -19.76
C MET A 69 -5.85 -2.62 -19.27
N THR A 70 -6.67 -3.38 -20.01
CA THR A 70 -7.05 -4.75 -19.63
C THR A 70 -5.84 -5.66 -19.53
N ARG A 71 -4.91 -5.63 -20.50
CA ARG A 71 -3.71 -6.48 -20.47
C ARG A 71 -2.86 -6.21 -19.25
N ARG A 72 -2.63 -4.94 -18.90
CA ARG A 72 -1.81 -4.55 -17.75
C ARG A 72 -2.49 -4.96 -16.44
N TYR A 73 -3.77 -4.61 -16.28
CA TYR A 73 -4.50 -4.95 -15.05
C TYR A 73 -4.63 -6.46 -14.85
N MET A 74 -4.91 -7.24 -15.90
CA MET A 74 -4.93 -8.71 -15.81
C MET A 74 -3.54 -9.28 -15.48
N THR A 75 -2.47 -8.70 -16.02
CA THR A 75 -1.10 -9.11 -15.68
C THR A 75 -0.84 -8.87 -14.20
N ASP A 76 -1.21 -7.69 -13.69
CA ASP A 76 -1.08 -7.35 -12.27
C ASP A 76 -1.91 -8.32 -11.40
N MET A 77 -3.15 -8.62 -11.77
CA MET A 77 -4.00 -9.59 -11.04
C MET A 77 -3.38 -10.99 -11.01
N ILE A 78 -2.77 -11.45 -12.11
CA ILE A 78 -2.09 -12.75 -12.15
C ILE A 78 -0.84 -12.73 -11.26
N THR A 79 -0.02 -11.68 -11.37
CA THR A 79 1.23 -11.55 -10.61
C THR A 79 1.00 -11.46 -9.12
N TYR A 80 -0.01 -10.70 -8.69
CA TYR A 80 -0.27 -10.45 -7.28
C TYR A 80 -1.31 -11.38 -6.66
N ALA A 81 -1.83 -12.39 -7.39
CA ALA A 81 -2.70 -13.41 -6.81
C ALA A 81 -2.02 -14.20 -5.67
N ASP A 82 -0.69 -14.28 -5.70
CA ASP A 82 0.20 -14.78 -4.64
C ASP A 82 1.34 -13.77 -4.45
N THR A 83 1.36 -13.06 -3.33
CA THR A 83 2.28 -11.94 -3.07
C THR A 83 2.97 -12.06 -1.71
N ASP A 84 4.09 -11.36 -1.51
CA ASP A 84 4.77 -11.38 -0.21
C ASP A 84 3.95 -10.63 0.85
N VAL A 85 3.53 -9.40 0.55
CA VAL A 85 2.78 -8.56 1.48
C VAL A 85 1.53 -7.97 0.82
N VAL A 86 0.40 -8.07 1.52
CA VAL A 86 -0.81 -7.30 1.23
C VAL A 86 -0.99 -6.21 2.29
N ILE A 87 -1.17 -4.97 1.88
CA ILE A 87 -1.49 -3.84 2.75
C ILE A 87 -2.94 -3.42 2.49
N VAL A 88 -3.78 -3.47 3.51
CA VAL A 88 -5.20 -3.11 3.41
C VAL A 88 -5.40 -1.69 3.92
N GLY A 89 -5.84 -0.80 3.04
CA GLY A 89 -5.97 0.64 3.27
C GLY A 89 -4.71 1.40 2.85
N ALA A 90 -4.88 2.42 2.01
CA ALA A 90 -3.84 3.33 1.55
C ALA A 90 -3.93 4.69 2.27
N GLY A 91 -4.22 4.69 3.58
CA GLY A 91 -4.12 5.85 4.45
C GLY A 91 -2.66 6.22 4.79
N SER A 92 -2.44 7.23 5.62
CA SER A 92 -1.08 7.65 6.03
C SER A 92 -0.24 6.51 6.61
N ALA A 93 -0.80 5.66 7.45
CA ALA A 93 -0.09 4.51 8.02
C ALA A 93 0.22 3.42 6.97
N GLY A 94 -0.77 3.05 6.15
CA GLY A 94 -0.59 2.06 5.08
C GLY A 94 0.42 2.51 4.02
N LEU A 95 0.36 3.78 3.59
CA LEU A 95 1.34 4.37 2.66
C LEU A 95 2.74 4.43 3.26
N SER A 96 2.87 4.77 4.55
CA SER A 96 4.17 4.80 5.23
C SER A 96 4.75 3.39 5.38
N CYS A 97 3.92 2.39 5.71
CA CYS A 97 4.31 0.98 5.73
C CYS A 97 4.77 0.51 4.36
N ALA A 98 3.98 0.77 3.32
CA ALA A 98 4.31 0.41 1.95
C ALA A 98 5.61 1.06 1.48
N TYR A 99 5.80 2.35 1.79
CA TYR A 99 7.02 3.08 1.47
C TYR A 99 8.24 2.54 2.22
N GLU A 100 8.10 2.14 3.48
CA GLU A 100 9.23 1.53 4.19
C GLU A 100 9.55 0.14 3.65
N LEU A 101 8.53 -0.71 3.42
CA LEU A 101 8.72 -2.07 2.90
C LEU A 101 9.33 -2.11 1.50
N SER A 102 8.87 -1.24 0.61
CA SER A 102 9.30 -1.28 -0.80
C SER A 102 10.74 -0.82 -1.02
N LYS A 103 11.44 -0.42 0.05
CA LYS A 103 12.88 -0.17 0.03
C LYS A 103 13.61 -1.47 -0.34
N ASP A 104 13.21 -2.60 0.22
CA ASP A 104 13.66 -3.90 -0.28
C ASP A 104 12.98 -4.22 -1.63
N PRO A 105 13.69 -4.17 -2.77
CA PRO A 105 13.08 -4.36 -4.09
C PRO A 105 12.71 -5.82 -4.37
N SER A 106 13.10 -6.76 -3.50
CA SER A 106 12.82 -8.19 -3.65
C SER A 106 11.45 -8.62 -3.11
N ILE A 107 10.73 -7.71 -2.45
CA ILE A 107 9.44 -7.97 -1.81
C ILE A 107 8.32 -7.45 -2.71
N SER A 108 7.37 -8.32 -3.08
CA SER A 108 6.16 -7.90 -3.80
C SER A 108 5.09 -7.36 -2.85
N ILE A 109 4.60 -6.14 -3.13
CA ILE A 109 3.68 -5.42 -2.24
C ILE A 109 2.40 -5.05 -3.01
N ALA A 110 1.29 -5.69 -2.64
CA ALA A 110 -0.05 -5.29 -3.09
C ALA A 110 -0.69 -4.36 -2.06
N ILE A 111 -1.20 -3.22 -2.50
CA ILE A 111 -1.98 -2.30 -1.67
C ILE A 111 -3.43 -2.36 -2.14
N ILE A 112 -4.34 -2.74 -1.26
CA ILE A 112 -5.77 -2.81 -1.53
C ILE A 112 -6.44 -1.59 -0.89
N GLU A 113 -7.06 -0.75 -1.71
CA GLU A 113 -7.72 0.47 -1.27
C GLU A 113 -9.15 0.51 -1.82
N GLN A 114 -10.13 0.60 -0.92
CA GLN A 114 -11.54 0.55 -1.27
C GLN A 114 -12.04 1.84 -1.93
N SER A 115 -11.46 2.99 -1.57
CA SER A 115 -11.71 4.25 -2.26
C SER A 115 -11.09 4.28 -3.66
N VAL A 116 -11.68 5.05 -4.57
CA VAL A 116 -11.03 5.39 -5.84
C VAL A 116 -9.76 6.21 -5.57
N SER A 117 -9.80 7.14 -4.62
CA SER A 117 -8.66 7.96 -4.23
C SER A 117 -7.96 7.38 -2.99
N PRO A 118 -6.70 6.94 -3.09
CA PRO A 118 -5.87 6.61 -1.93
C PRO A 118 -5.57 7.87 -1.09
N GLY A 119 -4.93 7.69 0.06
CA GLY A 119 -4.56 8.74 1.01
C GLY A 119 -5.40 8.75 2.29
N GLY A 120 -6.56 8.10 2.29
CA GLY A 120 -7.46 8.05 3.44
C GLY A 120 -7.77 9.45 4.00
N GLY A 121 -7.66 9.60 5.32
CA GLY A 121 -7.89 10.88 6.01
C GLY A 121 -6.75 11.91 5.88
N ALA A 122 -5.64 11.59 5.23
CA ALA A 122 -4.44 12.44 5.20
C ALA A 122 -4.46 13.51 4.09
N TRP A 123 -5.63 13.85 3.55
CA TRP A 123 -5.78 14.95 2.61
C TRP A 123 -5.99 16.30 3.29
N LEU A 124 -6.39 16.29 4.57
CA LEU A 124 -6.73 17.47 5.35
C LEU A 124 -6.11 17.35 6.76
N GLY A 125 -6.04 18.49 7.45
CA GLY A 125 -5.89 18.55 8.90
C GLY A 125 -7.26 18.43 9.60
N GLY A 126 -7.38 19.03 10.78
CA GLY A 126 -8.64 19.03 11.52
C GLY A 126 -9.69 19.97 10.92
N GLN A 127 -10.97 19.60 11.00
CA GLN A 127 -12.11 20.47 10.67
C GLN A 127 -12.04 21.09 9.26
N LEU A 128 -11.57 20.31 8.28
CA LEU A 128 -11.38 20.75 6.88
C LEU A 128 -10.26 21.78 6.67
N PHE A 129 -9.45 22.10 7.68
CA PHE A 129 -8.24 22.89 7.51
C PHE A 129 -7.14 22.08 6.81
N SER A 130 -6.09 22.77 6.37
CA SER A 130 -5.07 22.17 5.49
C SER A 130 -3.83 21.65 6.21
N ALA A 131 -3.34 22.37 7.23
CA ALA A 131 -2.05 22.11 7.85
C ALA A 131 -1.99 20.72 8.50
N MET A 132 -0.87 20.04 8.35
CA MET A 132 -0.60 18.73 8.95
C MET A 132 0.47 18.89 10.01
N VAL A 133 0.07 18.73 11.28
CA VAL A 133 0.95 18.77 12.44
C VAL A 133 1.58 17.39 12.67
N VAL A 134 2.89 17.36 12.89
CA VAL A 134 3.68 16.15 13.09
C VAL A 134 4.62 16.37 14.29
N ARG A 135 4.39 15.65 15.39
CA ARG A 135 5.27 15.70 16.57
C ARG A 135 6.64 15.07 16.29
N LYS A 136 7.69 15.62 16.89
CA LYS A 136 9.05 15.05 16.83
C LYS A 136 9.09 13.73 17.61
N PRO A 137 9.90 12.74 17.20
CA PRO A 137 10.90 12.79 16.13
C PRO A 137 10.38 12.44 14.72
N ALA A 138 9.05 12.39 14.46
CA ALA A 138 8.53 11.93 13.17
C ALA A 138 8.88 12.83 11.96
N HIS A 139 9.32 14.08 12.19
CA HIS A 139 9.91 14.94 11.16
C HIS A 139 11.07 14.31 10.37
N LEU A 140 11.83 13.38 10.97
CA LEU A 140 12.94 12.69 10.30
C LEU A 140 12.46 11.83 9.11
N PHE A 141 11.19 11.37 9.14
CA PHE A 141 10.59 10.70 7.98
C PHE A 141 10.20 11.70 6.87
N LEU A 142 9.88 12.94 7.25
CA LEU A 142 9.63 14.01 6.28
C LEU A 142 10.93 14.43 5.58
N ASP A 143 12.04 14.46 6.32
CA ASP A 143 13.37 14.70 5.77
C ASP A 143 13.74 13.65 4.72
N GLU A 144 13.49 12.37 5.02
CA GLU A 144 13.71 11.26 4.09
C GLU A 144 12.92 11.44 2.78
N LEU A 145 11.66 11.87 2.90
CA LEU A 145 10.77 12.16 1.76
C LEU A 145 11.07 13.50 1.07
N ASN A 146 11.98 14.31 1.62
CA ASN A 146 12.26 15.69 1.22
C ASN A 146 11.00 16.57 1.20
N ILE A 147 10.17 16.47 2.25
CA ILE A 147 8.99 17.32 2.45
C ILE A 147 9.36 18.50 3.34
N GLU A 148 9.17 19.71 2.83
CA GLU A 148 9.36 20.94 3.59
C GLU A 148 8.28 21.11 4.68
N TYR A 149 8.70 21.60 5.84
CA TYR A 149 7.85 21.89 6.99
C TYR A 149 8.36 23.12 7.74
N ASP A 150 7.44 23.78 8.44
CA ASP A 150 7.77 24.84 9.40
C ASP A 150 8.12 24.18 10.75
N GLU A 151 9.35 24.38 11.21
CA GLU A 151 9.83 23.80 12.47
C GLU A 151 9.32 24.59 13.70
N GLN A 152 8.89 23.86 14.72
CA GLN A 152 8.60 24.35 16.07
C GLN A 152 9.43 23.54 17.08
N GLU A 153 9.32 23.87 18.37
CA GLU A 153 10.12 23.21 19.43
C GLU A 153 9.93 21.68 19.42
N ASP A 154 8.72 21.20 19.69
CA ASP A 154 8.41 19.76 19.84
C ASP A 154 7.68 19.14 18.64
N TYR A 155 7.40 19.92 17.61
CA TYR A 155 6.64 19.47 16.43
C TYR A 155 7.03 20.26 15.19
N VAL A 156 6.55 19.80 14.03
CA VAL A 156 6.69 20.49 12.75
C VAL A 156 5.33 20.57 12.06
N VAL A 157 5.18 21.50 11.14
CA VAL A 157 3.93 21.74 10.42
C VAL A 157 4.17 21.71 8.93
N ILE A 158 3.55 20.74 8.24
CA ILE A 158 3.53 20.71 6.79
C ILE A 158 2.39 21.63 6.33
N LYS A 159 2.69 22.53 5.40
CA LYS A 159 1.74 23.56 4.92
C LYS A 159 0.38 22.99 4.47
N HIS A 160 0.39 21.77 3.96
CA HIS A 160 -0.83 21.07 3.59
C HIS A 160 -0.64 19.55 3.73
N ALA A 161 -1.59 18.87 4.37
CA ALA A 161 -1.65 17.40 4.46
C ALA A 161 -1.50 16.70 3.10
N ALA A 162 -2.13 17.25 2.05
CA ALA A 162 -2.00 16.79 0.67
C ALA A 162 -0.55 16.78 0.16
N LEU A 163 0.33 17.67 0.62
CA LEU A 163 1.75 17.67 0.23
C LEU A 163 2.44 16.39 0.72
N PHE A 164 2.22 15.99 1.98
CA PHE A 164 2.73 14.72 2.49
C PHE A 164 2.18 13.54 1.69
N THR A 165 0.85 13.47 1.59
CA THR A 165 0.14 12.32 1.01
C THR A 165 0.48 12.11 -0.47
N SER A 166 0.49 13.18 -1.26
CA SER A 166 0.86 13.11 -2.67
C SER A 166 2.34 12.78 -2.87
N THR A 167 3.24 13.29 -2.01
CA THR A 167 4.68 13.04 -2.11
C THR A 167 5.01 11.58 -1.81
N VAL A 168 4.57 11.05 -0.66
CA VAL A 168 4.82 9.65 -0.29
C VAL A 168 4.22 8.70 -1.32
N MET A 169 3.01 8.99 -1.80
CA MET A 169 2.35 8.19 -2.83
C MET A 169 3.09 8.23 -4.17
N SER A 170 3.56 9.40 -4.61
CA SER A 170 4.35 9.51 -5.86
C SER A 170 5.64 8.71 -5.79
N ARG A 171 6.38 8.80 -4.66
CA ARG A 171 7.62 8.04 -4.46
C ARG A 171 7.36 6.54 -4.41
N LEU A 172 6.30 6.12 -3.71
CA LEU A 172 5.90 4.73 -3.56
C LEU A 172 5.45 4.11 -4.89
N LEU A 173 4.55 4.76 -5.63
CA LEU A 173 3.99 4.22 -6.88
C LEU A 173 5.00 4.21 -8.04
N ALA A 174 6.13 4.89 -7.89
CA ALA A 174 7.26 4.80 -8.82
C ALA A 174 8.08 3.52 -8.63
N ARG A 175 7.89 2.77 -7.53
CA ARG A 175 8.65 1.55 -7.24
C ARG A 175 8.12 0.36 -8.03
N PRO A 176 9.01 -0.45 -8.65
CA PRO A 176 8.61 -1.53 -9.55
C PRO A 176 7.97 -2.75 -8.84
N ASN A 177 8.18 -2.87 -7.53
CA ASN A 177 7.70 -3.97 -6.69
C ASN A 177 6.41 -3.64 -5.92
N VAL A 178 5.75 -2.54 -6.28
CA VAL A 178 4.51 -2.08 -5.64
C VAL A 178 3.39 -2.04 -6.64
N LYS A 179 2.22 -2.54 -6.24
CA LYS A 179 0.98 -2.40 -7.01
C LYS A 179 -0.14 -1.87 -6.13
N LEU A 180 -0.76 -0.78 -6.58
CA LEU A 180 -1.99 -0.26 -6.00
C LEU A 180 -3.21 -0.81 -6.76
N PHE A 181 -4.11 -1.46 -6.02
CA PHE A 181 -5.45 -1.84 -6.42
C PHE A 181 -6.44 -0.97 -5.66
N ASN A 182 -6.67 0.25 -6.16
CA ASN A 182 -7.70 1.15 -5.67
C ASN A 182 -9.08 0.78 -6.25
N ALA A 183 -10.15 1.27 -5.63
CA ALA A 183 -11.53 0.85 -5.86
C ALA A 183 -11.80 -0.65 -5.60
N VAL A 184 -10.94 -1.30 -4.79
CA VAL A 184 -11.04 -2.72 -4.41
C VAL A 184 -11.13 -2.80 -2.89
N ALA A 185 -12.18 -3.41 -2.37
CA ALA A 185 -12.35 -3.62 -0.94
C ALA A 185 -11.90 -5.02 -0.53
N VAL A 186 -11.43 -5.14 0.72
CA VAL A 186 -11.27 -6.41 1.40
C VAL A 186 -12.56 -6.68 2.18
N GLU A 187 -13.21 -7.79 1.87
CA GLU A 187 -14.48 -8.21 2.50
C GLU A 187 -14.26 -9.26 3.59
N ASP A 188 -13.20 -10.07 3.45
CA ASP A 188 -12.86 -11.15 4.37
C ASP A 188 -11.36 -11.46 4.33
N LEU A 189 -10.90 -12.38 5.17
CA LEU A 189 -9.53 -12.86 5.29
C LEU A 189 -9.45 -14.32 4.81
N ILE A 190 -8.33 -14.69 4.18
CA ILE A 190 -8.00 -16.09 3.97
C ILE A 190 -7.36 -16.59 5.27
N VAL A 191 -7.95 -17.58 5.93
CA VAL A 191 -7.42 -18.18 7.17
C VAL A 191 -7.19 -19.67 6.97
N LYS A 192 -5.96 -20.13 7.23
CA LYS A 192 -5.53 -21.53 7.17
C LYS A 192 -4.81 -21.86 8.47
N GLU A 193 -5.27 -22.89 9.19
CA GLU A 193 -4.61 -23.37 10.42
C GLU A 193 -4.30 -22.23 11.44
N ASP A 194 -5.33 -21.44 11.77
CA ASP A 194 -5.23 -20.28 12.68
C ASP A 194 -4.23 -19.19 12.26
N ARG A 195 -3.82 -19.17 10.98
CA ARG A 195 -2.97 -18.16 10.37
C ARG A 195 -3.71 -17.41 9.26
N VAL A 196 -3.64 -16.08 9.27
CA VAL A 196 -4.06 -15.25 8.14
C VAL A 196 -3.05 -15.42 7.01
N ALA A 197 -3.55 -15.82 5.84
CA ALA A 197 -2.75 -16.19 4.68
C ALA A 197 -3.15 -15.42 3.40
N GLY A 198 -3.87 -14.30 3.56
CA GLY A 198 -4.31 -13.47 2.45
C GLY A 198 -5.64 -12.77 2.71
N VAL A 199 -6.22 -12.21 1.65
CA VAL A 199 -7.44 -11.42 1.70
C VAL A 199 -8.45 -11.87 0.64
N VAL A 200 -9.73 -11.68 0.96
CA VAL A 200 -10.85 -11.85 0.05
C VAL A 200 -11.26 -10.47 -0.44
N THR A 201 -11.25 -10.27 -1.76
CA THR A 201 -11.35 -8.95 -2.39
C THR A 201 -12.54 -8.87 -3.33
N ASN A 202 -13.15 -7.69 -3.42
CA ASN A 202 -14.12 -7.38 -4.47
C ASN A 202 -13.96 -5.94 -4.92
N TRP A 203 -14.63 -5.54 -6.00
CA TRP A 203 -14.80 -4.12 -6.28
C TRP A 203 -15.55 -3.48 -5.12
N ALA A 204 -15.11 -2.33 -4.63
CA ALA A 204 -15.73 -1.72 -3.44
C ALA A 204 -17.22 -1.41 -3.65
N LEU A 205 -17.63 -1.06 -4.87
CA LEU A 205 -19.03 -0.89 -5.22
C LEU A 205 -19.84 -2.20 -5.14
N VAL A 206 -19.24 -3.34 -5.45
CA VAL A 206 -19.90 -4.64 -5.26
C VAL A 206 -20.10 -4.89 -3.76
N SER A 207 -19.06 -4.66 -2.95
CA SER A 207 -19.09 -4.82 -1.49
C SER A 207 -20.16 -3.98 -0.79
N MET A 208 -20.43 -2.78 -1.30
CA MET A 208 -21.48 -1.90 -0.76
C MET A 208 -22.89 -2.25 -1.24
N ASN A 209 -23.04 -3.22 -2.14
CA ASN A 209 -24.28 -3.46 -2.87
C ASN A 209 -24.73 -4.94 -2.92
N HIS A 210 -24.20 -5.80 -2.03
CA HIS A 210 -24.59 -7.21 -1.92
C HIS A 210 -26.10 -7.44 -1.78
N ASP A 211 -26.81 -6.55 -1.09
CA ASP A 211 -28.27 -6.68 -0.86
C ASP A 211 -29.14 -6.15 -2.04
N THR A 212 -28.51 -5.60 -3.08
CA THR A 212 -29.23 -4.88 -4.15
C THR A 212 -29.17 -5.56 -5.51
N GLN A 213 -28.46 -6.68 -5.63
CA GLN A 213 -28.27 -7.45 -6.86
C GLN A 213 -28.31 -8.95 -6.55
N SER A 214 -28.22 -9.80 -7.57
CA SER A 214 -27.87 -11.22 -7.34
C SER A 214 -26.47 -11.33 -6.74
N CYS A 215 -26.18 -12.43 -6.03
CA CYS A 215 -24.88 -12.65 -5.40
C CYS A 215 -23.72 -12.50 -6.41
N MET A 216 -22.70 -11.76 -6.01
CA MET A 216 -21.49 -11.49 -6.80
C MET A 216 -20.28 -11.93 -5.98
N ASP A 217 -19.87 -13.17 -6.18
CA ASP A 217 -18.78 -13.77 -5.41
C ASP A 217 -17.50 -12.92 -5.47
N PRO A 218 -16.72 -12.88 -4.38
CA PRO A 218 -15.45 -12.18 -4.35
C PRO A 218 -14.35 -12.94 -5.10
N ASN A 219 -13.22 -12.27 -5.27
CA ASN A 219 -11.94 -12.85 -5.67
C ASN A 219 -11.01 -13.01 -4.46
N VAL A 220 -9.84 -13.63 -4.64
CA VAL A 220 -8.89 -13.92 -3.56
C VAL A 220 -7.46 -13.52 -3.91
N MET A 221 -6.69 -13.18 -2.89
CA MET A 221 -5.26 -12.86 -2.99
C MET A 221 -4.52 -13.49 -1.81
N GLU A 222 -3.63 -14.44 -2.09
CA GLU A 222 -2.77 -15.08 -1.08
C GLU A 222 -1.60 -14.16 -0.72
N ALA A 223 -1.23 -14.16 0.57
CA ALA A 223 -0.16 -13.33 1.10
C ALA A 223 0.63 -14.07 2.19
N LYS A 224 1.95 -13.89 2.22
CA LYS A 224 2.76 -14.38 3.35
C LYS A 224 2.48 -13.58 4.63
N VAL A 225 2.25 -12.27 4.47
CA VAL A 225 1.92 -11.31 5.54
C VAL A 225 0.84 -10.34 5.07
N VAL A 226 -0.18 -10.13 5.89
CA VAL A 226 -1.18 -9.07 5.71
C VAL A 226 -0.88 -7.95 6.71
N VAL A 227 -0.88 -6.70 6.24
CA VAL A 227 -0.82 -5.50 7.09
C VAL A 227 -2.15 -4.77 6.97
N SER A 228 -2.95 -4.79 8.03
CA SER A 228 -4.22 -4.06 8.11
C SER A 228 -4.00 -2.65 8.62
N SER A 229 -4.45 -1.67 7.83
CA SER A 229 -4.36 -0.25 8.11
C SER A 229 -5.66 0.48 7.76
N CYS A 230 -6.80 -0.16 8.06
CA CYS A 230 -8.14 0.25 7.66
C CYS A 230 -8.67 1.49 8.42
N GLY A 231 -7.85 2.11 9.27
CA GLY A 231 -8.26 3.24 10.11
C GLY A 231 -9.40 2.86 11.06
N HIS A 232 -10.19 3.85 11.45
CA HIS A 232 -11.31 3.68 12.39
C HIS A 232 -12.64 4.28 11.89
N ASP A 233 -12.61 5.04 10.78
CA ASP A 233 -13.74 5.82 10.27
C ASP A 233 -14.42 5.14 9.09
N GLY A 234 -15.70 5.49 8.88
CA GLY A 234 -16.47 5.09 7.71
C GLY A 234 -16.93 3.63 7.73
N PRO A 235 -17.64 3.19 6.67
CA PRO A 235 -18.24 1.85 6.61
C PRO A 235 -17.20 0.72 6.54
N PHE A 236 -15.96 1.00 6.13
CA PHE A 236 -14.85 0.05 6.07
C PHE A 236 -13.79 0.32 7.16
N GLY A 237 -14.12 1.16 8.14
CA GLY A 237 -13.24 1.45 9.27
C GLY A 237 -13.03 0.19 10.11
N ALA A 238 -11.76 -0.13 10.36
CA ALA A 238 -11.36 -1.25 11.21
C ALA A 238 -11.83 -2.64 10.73
N THR A 239 -12.02 -2.83 9.41
CA THR A 239 -12.49 -4.09 8.82
C THR A 239 -11.66 -5.29 9.26
N GLY A 240 -10.33 -5.16 9.35
CA GLY A 240 -9.46 -6.28 9.66
C GLY A 240 -9.67 -6.79 11.09
N VAL A 241 -9.62 -5.90 12.08
CA VAL A 241 -9.78 -6.28 13.49
C VAL A 241 -11.21 -6.71 13.83
N LYS A 242 -12.23 -6.07 13.24
CA LYS A 242 -13.63 -6.51 13.39
C LYS A 242 -13.80 -7.91 12.83
N ARG A 243 -13.22 -8.19 11.66
CA ARG A 243 -13.32 -9.52 11.06
C ARG A 243 -12.62 -10.58 11.91
N LEU A 244 -11.45 -10.30 12.47
CA LEU A 244 -10.76 -11.20 13.40
C LEU A 244 -11.63 -11.56 14.63
N GLN A 245 -12.41 -10.61 15.15
CA GLN A 245 -13.34 -10.85 16.24
C GLN A 245 -14.51 -11.74 15.80
N ASP A 246 -15.11 -11.44 14.66
CA ASP A 246 -16.27 -12.19 14.13
C ASP A 246 -15.95 -13.68 13.89
N ILE A 247 -14.72 -13.98 13.47
CA ILE A 247 -14.26 -15.35 13.24
C ILE A 247 -13.61 -15.99 14.48
N GLY A 248 -13.59 -15.30 15.62
CA GLY A 248 -13.11 -15.83 16.90
C GLY A 248 -11.59 -15.94 17.05
N MET A 249 -10.80 -15.29 16.19
CA MET A 249 -9.34 -15.27 16.31
C MET A 249 -8.85 -14.28 17.37
N ILE A 250 -9.67 -13.29 17.73
CA ILE A 250 -9.46 -12.40 18.88
C ILE A 250 -10.73 -12.32 19.73
N GLN A 251 -10.59 -12.01 21.00
CA GLN A 251 -11.73 -12.02 21.93
C GLN A 251 -12.63 -10.79 21.81
N ALA A 252 -12.04 -9.60 21.63
CA ALA A 252 -12.78 -8.35 21.68
C ALA A 252 -12.11 -7.25 20.87
N VAL A 253 -12.95 -6.37 20.30
CA VAL A 253 -12.57 -5.05 19.78
C VAL A 253 -13.25 -4.01 20.67
N PRO A 254 -12.59 -3.52 21.74
CA PRO A 254 -13.18 -2.60 22.70
C PRO A 254 -13.55 -1.23 22.09
N GLY A 255 -12.98 -0.88 20.94
CA GLY A 255 -13.20 0.38 20.24
C GLY A 255 -12.32 1.52 20.76
N MET A 256 -12.04 2.50 19.89
CA MET A 256 -11.22 3.66 20.25
C MET A 256 -11.81 4.43 21.43
N LYS A 257 -10.93 4.93 22.31
CA LYS A 257 -11.33 5.80 23.43
C LYS A 257 -11.36 7.28 23.01
N ALA A 258 -11.73 8.13 23.98
CA ALA A 258 -11.70 9.58 23.84
C ALA A 258 -10.30 10.11 23.48
N LEU A 259 -10.23 11.38 23.09
CA LEU A 259 -9.02 12.00 22.58
C LEU A 259 -8.03 12.34 23.71
N ASP A 260 -6.81 11.86 23.57
CA ASP A 260 -5.64 12.27 24.37
C ASP A 260 -4.38 12.07 23.51
N MET A 261 -3.88 13.16 22.91
CA MET A 261 -2.77 13.11 21.95
C MET A 261 -1.47 12.55 22.53
N ASN A 262 -1.14 12.89 23.77
CA ASN A 262 0.12 12.48 24.40
C ASN A 262 0.12 10.97 24.60
N THR A 263 -0.95 10.43 25.18
CA THR A 263 -1.08 8.99 25.41
C THR A 263 -1.30 8.23 24.10
N ALA A 264 -2.13 8.75 23.19
CA ALA A 264 -2.53 8.08 21.97
C ALA A 264 -1.35 7.77 21.06
N GLU A 265 -0.54 8.79 20.71
CA GLU A 265 0.49 8.59 19.68
C GLU A 265 1.54 7.55 20.10
N ASP A 266 2.00 7.62 21.34
CA ASP A 266 2.93 6.64 21.92
C ASP A 266 2.30 5.24 21.99
N ALA A 267 1.03 5.17 22.42
CA ALA A 267 0.31 3.91 22.51
C ALA A 267 0.17 3.24 21.13
N ILE A 268 -0.23 3.97 20.08
CA ILE A 268 -0.41 3.39 18.74
C ILE A 268 0.91 2.85 18.18
N VAL A 269 2.00 3.62 18.30
CA VAL A 269 3.31 3.15 17.84
C VAL A 269 3.75 1.91 18.64
N ARG A 270 3.60 1.92 19.97
CA ARG A 270 3.97 0.79 20.83
C ARG A 270 3.12 -0.46 20.55
N LEU A 271 1.83 -0.30 20.32
CA LEU A 271 0.87 -1.40 20.17
C LEU A 271 0.79 -1.97 18.74
N THR A 272 1.29 -1.26 17.73
CA THR A 272 1.47 -1.81 16.38
C THR A 272 2.30 -3.11 16.43
N ARG A 273 1.71 -4.22 15.98
CA ARG A 273 2.27 -5.57 16.11
C ARG A 273 1.64 -6.55 15.12
N GLU A 274 2.23 -7.73 14.98
CA GLU A 274 1.53 -8.92 14.50
C GLU A 274 0.51 -9.34 15.57
N VAL A 275 -0.78 -9.15 15.29
CA VAL A 275 -1.88 -9.36 16.26
C VAL A 275 -2.23 -10.84 16.34
N VAL A 276 -2.28 -11.50 15.19
CA VAL A 276 -2.42 -12.95 15.03
C VAL A 276 -1.41 -13.42 13.98
N PRO A 277 -1.03 -14.70 13.94
CA PRO A 277 -0.09 -15.21 12.95
C PRO A 277 -0.51 -14.79 11.52
N GLY A 278 0.39 -14.10 10.82
CA GLY A 278 0.21 -13.64 9.45
C GLY A 278 -0.49 -12.29 9.29
N MET A 279 -0.96 -11.64 10.36
CA MET A 279 -1.63 -10.34 10.27
C MET A 279 -1.08 -9.31 11.26
N ILE A 280 -0.51 -8.24 10.69
CA ILE A 280 -0.05 -7.06 11.41
C ILE A 280 -1.13 -5.99 11.35
N VAL A 281 -1.33 -5.25 12.45
CA VAL A 281 -2.25 -4.11 12.49
C VAL A 281 -1.46 -2.84 12.79
N THR A 282 -1.75 -1.77 12.04
CA THR A 282 -1.05 -0.48 12.11
C THR A 282 -2.02 0.70 11.99
N GLY A 283 -1.53 1.88 12.34
CA GLY A 283 -2.31 3.13 12.35
C GLY A 283 -3.45 3.10 13.36
N MET A 284 -4.51 3.86 13.08
CA MET A 284 -5.64 3.99 14.00
C MET A 284 -6.47 2.72 14.19
N GLU A 285 -6.35 1.71 13.32
CA GLU A 285 -7.01 0.42 13.54
C GLU A 285 -6.47 -0.28 14.80
N VAL A 286 -5.24 0.03 15.21
CA VAL A 286 -4.67 -0.39 16.51
C VAL A 286 -5.49 0.15 17.68
N ALA A 287 -6.03 1.37 17.58
CA ALA A 287 -6.82 1.97 18.65
C ALA A 287 -8.11 1.20 18.92
N GLU A 288 -8.69 0.61 17.87
CA GLU A 288 -9.95 -0.12 17.93
C GLU A 288 -9.78 -1.45 18.68
N ILE A 289 -8.73 -2.22 18.34
CA ILE A 289 -8.46 -3.51 18.98
C ILE A 289 -7.93 -3.37 20.41
N ASP A 290 -7.13 -2.34 20.71
CA ASP A 290 -6.50 -2.21 22.03
C ASP A 290 -7.20 -1.21 22.97
N GLY A 291 -8.25 -0.53 22.48
CA GLY A 291 -8.98 0.48 23.26
C GLY A 291 -8.08 1.64 23.67
N ALA A 292 -7.23 2.09 22.74
CA ALA A 292 -6.34 3.23 22.95
C ALA A 292 -7.08 4.56 22.73
N PRO A 293 -6.63 5.66 23.36
CA PRO A 293 -7.09 7.00 23.02
C PRO A 293 -6.82 7.34 21.56
N ARG A 294 -7.64 8.22 20.97
CA ARG A 294 -7.38 8.80 19.64
C ARG A 294 -6.53 10.08 19.75
N MET A 295 -5.79 10.44 18.70
CA MET A 295 -5.00 11.68 18.67
C MET A 295 -5.66 12.84 17.92
N GLY A 296 -6.66 12.58 17.06
CA GLY A 296 -7.27 13.66 16.27
C GLY A 296 -6.31 14.21 15.21
N PRO A 297 -6.18 15.54 15.03
CA PRO A 297 -5.50 16.14 13.87
C PRO A 297 -3.97 16.25 13.99
N THR A 298 -3.28 15.18 14.41
CA THR A 298 -1.81 15.04 14.39
C THR A 298 -1.44 13.68 13.79
N PHE A 299 -0.33 13.61 13.04
CA PHE A 299 -0.07 12.51 12.10
C PHE A 299 1.23 11.73 12.37
N GLY A 300 2.02 12.13 13.38
CA GLY A 300 3.31 11.51 13.67
C GLY A 300 3.19 10.02 13.97
N ALA A 301 2.22 9.64 14.81
CA ALA A 301 1.95 8.23 15.11
C ALA A 301 1.62 7.40 13.87
N MET A 302 0.89 7.93 12.89
CA MET A 302 0.53 7.17 11.68
C MET A 302 1.77 6.84 10.85
N MET A 303 2.67 7.80 10.70
CA MET A 303 3.93 7.62 9.96
C MET A 303 4.79 6.54 10.63
N ILE A 304 5.04 6.70 11.94
CA ILE A 304 5.94 5.81 12.68
C ILE A 304 5.33 4.43 12.93
N SER A 305 4.02 4.36 13.15
CA SER A 305 3.28 3.09 13.21
C SER A 305 3.38 2.34 11.88
N GLY A 306 3.27 3.03 10.75
CA GLY A 306 3.49 2.44 9.43
C GLY A 306 4.91 1.89 9.26
N GLN A 307 5.94 2.68 9.57
CA GLN A 307 7.34 2.22 9.51
C GLN A 307 7.59 1.01 10.43
N LYS A 308 7.04 1.01 11.64
CA LYS A 308 7.16 -0.14 12.55
C LYS A 308 6.49 -1.39 11.97
N ALA A 309 5.31 -1.25 11.36
CA ALA A 309 4.61 -2.35 10.71
C ALA A 309 5.41 -2.95 9.55
N ALA A 310 6.10 -2.12 8.78
CA ALA A 310 7.01 -2.57 7.73
C ALA A 310 8.14 -3.44 8.29
N HIS A 311 8.79 -3.01 9.37
CA HIS A 311 9.86 -3.83 9.97
C HIS A 311 9.35 -5.11 10.64
N LEU A 312 8.12 -5.12 11.14
CA LEU A 312 7.47 -6.36 11.60
C LEU A 312 7.21 -7.31 10.44
N ALA A 313 6.76 -6.80 9.28
CA ALA A 313 6.58 -7.61 8.08
C ALA A 313 7.91 -8.14 7.53
N LEU A 314 8.97 -7.31 7.51
CA LEU A 314 10.33 -7.76 7.16
C LEU A 314 10.80 -8.89 8.08
N LYS A 315 10.58 -8.75 9.40
CA LYS A 315 10.88 -9.79 10.38
C LYS A 315 10.12 -11.09 10.08
N ALA A 316 8.82 -11.02 9.84
CA ALA A 316 7.98 -12.18 9.52
C ALA A 316 8.42 -12.86 8.21
N LEU A 317 8.99 -12.12 7.26
CA LEU A 317 9.57 -12.63 6.02
C LEU A 317 11.02 -13.11 6.16
N GLY A 318 11.62 -13.03 7.36
CA GLY A 318 13.02 -13.41 7.59
C GLY A 318 14.04 -12.47 6.94
N ARG A 319 13.66 -11.20 6.74
CA ARG A 319 14.50 -10.16 6.13
C ARG A 319 15.21 -9.30 7.19
N PRO A 320 16.32 -8.63 6.83
CA PRO A 320 16.94 -7.62 7.69
C PRO A 320 15.91 -6.55 8.08
N ASN A 321 15.83 -6.23 9.37
CA ASN A 321 14.75 -5.41 9.90
C ASN A 321 15.18 -4.61 11.15
N GLY A 322 14.45 -3.54 11.44
CA GLY A 322 14.71 -2.66 12.57
C GLY A 322 14.27 -3.21 13.92
N ILE A 323 13.40 -4.24 13.96
CA ILE A 323 12.91 -4.84 15.21
C ILE A 323 14.02 -5.69 15.86
N ASP A 324 14.74 -6.47 15.07
CA ASP A 324 15.83 -7.35 15.53
C ASP A 324 17.21 -6.66 15.44
N GLY A 325 17.26 -5.40 14.98
CA GLY A 325 18.51 -4.64 14.84
C GLY A 325 19.45 -5.14 13.73
N THR A 326 18.94 -5.97 12.79
CA THR A 326 19.75 -6.67 11.78
C THR A 326 20.12 -5.82 10.56
N LEU A 327 19.53 -4.62 10.42
CA LEU A 327 19.85 -3.66 9.34
C LEU A 327 21.33 -3.27 9.29
N LYS A 328 22.02 -3.21 10.44
CA LYS A 328 23.44 -2.81 10.53
C LYS A 328 24.41 -3.83 9.90
N ASN A 329 23.97 -5.06 9.67
CA ASN A 329 24.81 -6.16 9.17
C ASN A 329 24.73 -6.36 7.65
N VAL A 330 24.03 -5.47 6.93
CA VAL A 330 23.85 -5.56 5.48
C VAL A 330 24.91 -4.74 4.75
N THR A 331 25.64 -5.34 3.81
CA THR A 331 26.68 -4.67 3.01
C THR A 331 26.12 -3.51 2.17
N PRO A 332 26.89 -2.42 1.91
CA PRO A 332 26.42 -1.14 1.36
C PRO A 332 25.77 -1.18 -0.02
N ALA A 333 25.87 -2.29 -0.76
CA ALA A 333 25.19 -2.46 -2.04
C ALA A 333 23.66 -2.48 -1.89
N LEU A 334 23.13 -2.56 -0.66
CA LEU A 334 21.72 -2.79 -0.38
C LEU A 334 20.96 -1.65 0.30
N HIS A 335 21.51 -0.51 0.78
CA HIS A 335 20.71 0.73 0.99
C HIS A 335 21.47 1.92 1.64
N PRO A 336 21.24 3.15 1.12
CA PRO A 336 21.27 4.40 1.88
C PRO A 336 19.95 4.76 2.59
N GLU A 337 18.83 4.09 2.28
CA GLU A 337 17.46 4.54 2.66
C GLU A 337 16.76 3.71 3.76
N MET A 338 17.30 2.58 4.23
CA MET A 338 16.62 1.70 5.23
C MET A 338 16.92 2.06 6.70
N ILE A 339 17.34 3.28 7.01
CA ILE A 339 17.56 3.68 8.41
C ILE A 339 16.22 4.14 8.98
N LEU A 340 15.72 3.46 10.02
CA LEU A 340 14.54 3.90 10.76
C LEU A 340 14.80 5.31 11.28
N ALA A 341 13.98 6.26 10.86
CA ALA A 341 14.12 7.68 11.17
C ALA A 341 14.27 7.93 12.70
N ALA A 342 13.72 7.06 13.55
CA ALA A 342 13.80 7.17 15.01
C ALA A 342 15.09 6.60 15.67
N THR A 343 16.08 6.10 14.93
CA THR A 343 17.28 5.41 15.51
C THR A 343 18.54 6.27 15.68
N ASN A 344 18.39 7.55 16.01
CA ASN A 344 19.50 8.29 16.63
C ASN A 344 19.39 8.13 18.15
N ASN A 345 20.25 7.26 18.71
CA ASN A 345 20.48 7.15 20.15
C ASN A 345 20.93 8.53 20.66
N GLY A 346 19.99 9.32 21.17
CA GLY A 346 20.29 10.45 22.04
C GLY A 346 20.92 9.92 23.31
N ASP A 347 22.04 10.51 23.69
CA ASP A 347 22.84 10.14 24.85
C ASP A 347 21.96 9.94 26.10
N ILE A 348 22.12 8.77 26.72
CA ILE A 348 21.69 8.54 28.09
C ILE A 348 22.55 9.46 28.95
N VAL A 349 21.98 10.58 29.37
CA VAL A 349 22.50 11.34 30.50
C VAL A 349 21.84 10.78 31.76
N ASP A 350 22.60 10.00 32.52
CA ASP A 350 22.30 9.70 33.91
C ASP A 350 22.28 11.01 34.71
N ALA A 351 21.10 11.34 35.28
CA ALA A 351 20.94 12.12 36.51
C ALA A 351 19.57 11.85 37.13
#